data_AF-A0A6A6FK47-F1
#
_entry.id   AF-A0A6A6FK47-F1
#
_cell.length_a   1.000
_cell.length_b   1.000
_cell.length_c   1.000
_cell.angle_alpha   90.00
_cell.angle_beta   90.00
_cell.angle_gamma   90.00
#
_symmetry.space_group_name_H-M   'P 1'
#
loop_
_entity.id
_entity.type
_entity.pdbx_description
1 polymer ?
#
loop_
_entity_poly.entity_id
_entity_poly.type
_entity_poly.pdbx_seq_one_letter_code
_entity_poly.pdbx_strand_id
1 'polypeptide(L)'
;MPVVDSDDATATAADASAEKPRRVTKFARQQAEKQIQELTEKLTVCSWMVDVDNPLFNRHIAPDFKFHLSNCRPLNSLQEYKEHLAGVKAAFPNWKTQVLECNVELQDKMSKAKGWVLMRHIDYPEGCEREALNIFTWKRDEEDMWVCHGHFGFPGVAPLPLPLEAASPHEDWHNPSASQSSSYEDSDPSSTPHSDSTHAS
;
A
#
# COMPACT_ATOMS: atom_id res chain seq x y z
N MET A 1 42.47 69.76 18.15
CA MET A 1 42.31 68.30 18.20
C MET A 1 40.84 68.03 18.51
N PRO A 2 40.04 67.55 17.54
CA PRO A 2 38.62 67.31 17.73
C PRO A 2 38.40 65.94 18.40
N VAL A 3 37.41 65.85 19.29
CA VAL A 3 36.83 64.57 19.73
C VAL A 3 35.49 64.47 19.03
N VAL A 4 35.36 63.43 18.22
CA VAL A 4 34.16 63.07 17.47
C VAL A 4 33.37 62.12 18.36
N ASP A 5 32.23 62.57 18.90
CA ASP A 5 31.23 61.66 19.45
C ASP A 5 30.38 61.15 18.28
N SER A 6 30.71 59.93 17.86
CA SER A 6 29.84 59.03 17.14
C SER A 6 29.07 58.27 18.21
N ASP A 7 27.76 58.49 18.31
CA ASP A 7 26.83 57.44 18.72
C ASP A 7 25.38 57.88 18.45
N ASP A 8 24.76 57.12 17.56
CA ASP A 8 23.48 56.46 17.77
C ASP A 8 22.48 56.68 16.62
N ALA A 9 22.75 55.97 15.54
CA ALA A 9 21.79 55.67 14.50
C ALA A 9 21.54 54.16 14.49
N THR A 10 20.52 53.70 15.21
CA THR A 10 19.81 52.46 14.83
C THR A 10 18.32 52.55 15.19
N ALA A 11 17.58 53.33 14.40
CA ALA A 11 16.15 53.09 14.23
C ALA A 11 15.98 51.82 13.38
N THR A 12 16.03 50.64 14.00
CA THR A 12 15.58 49.39 13.37
C THR A 12 14.05 49.39 13.37
N ALA A 13 13.49 50.04 12.35
CA ALA A 13 12.14 49.74 11.90
C ALA A 13 12.17 48.32 11.31
N ALA A 14 12.10 47.32 12.20
CA ALA A 14 11.73 45.97 11.82
C ALA A 14 10.28 46.03 11.36
N ASP A 15 10.14 46.22 10.05
CA ASP A 15 8.90 46.19 9.31
C ASP A 15 8.27 44.81 9.50
N ALA A 16 7.43 44.71 10.54
CA ALA A 16 6.46 43.66 10.71
C ALA A 16 5.48 43.75 9.55
N SER A 17 5.88 43.24 8.39
CA SER A 17 4.97 42.85 7.32
C SER A 17 4.11 41.71 7.86
N ALA A 18 3.09 42.11 8.63
CA ALA A 18 1.94 41.30 8.96
C ALA A 18 1.30 40.92 7.62
N GLU A 19 1.65 39.73 7.15
CA GLU A 19 1.15 39.13 5.92
C GLU A 19 -0.38 39.09 6.02
N LYS A 20 -1.03 40.05 5.37
CA LYS A 20 -2.48 40.19 5.40
C LYS A 20 -3.09 38.87 4.92
N PRO A 21 -4.06 38.28 5.64
CA PRO A 21 -4.62 36.98 5.28
C PRO A 21 -5.14 37.03 3.85
N ARG A 22 -4.49 36.28 2.96
CA ARG A 22 -4.79 36.23 1.53
C ARG A 22 -6.26 35.85 1.35
N ARG A 23 -7.07 36.78 0.83
CA ARG A 23 -8.50 36.57 0.64
C ARG A 23 -8.69 35.50 -0.44
N VAL A 24 -9.20 34.34 -0.05
CA VAL A 24 -9.50 33.25 -0.98
C VAL A 24 -10.68 33.65 -1.87
N THR A 25 -10.45 33.73 -3.18
CA THR A 25 -11.50 34.02 -4.15
C THR A 25 -12.16 32.73 -4.63
N LYS A 26 -13.42 32.81 -5.09
CA LYS A 26 -14.12 31.68 -5.70
C LYS A 26 -13.35 31.11 -6.89
N PHE A 27 -12.75 31.99 -7.71
CA PHE A 27 -11.94 31.61 -8.86
C PHE A 27 -10.69 30.83 -8.44
N ALA A 28 -9.93 31.31 -7.45
CA ALA A 28 -8.75 30.62 -6.93
C ALA A 28 -9.10 29.22 -6.37
N ARG A 29 -10.26 29.12 -5.71
CA ARG A 29 -10.77 27.85 -5.20
C ARG A 29 -11.06 26.85 -6.32
N GLN A 30 -11.79 27.26 -7.36
CA GLN A 30 -12.12 26.43 -8.51
C GLN A 30 -10.87 25.97 -9.28
N GLN A 31 -9.90 26.88 -9.41
CA GLN A 31 -8.62 26.55 -10.04
C GLN A 31 -7.83 25.51 -9.23
N ALA A 32 -7.78 25.65 -7.91
CA ALA A 32 -7.12 24.69 -7.03
C ALA A 32 -7.83 23.32 -7.03
N GLU A 33 -9.17 23.29 -7.00
CA GLU A 33 -9.97 22.07 -7.13
C GLU A 33 -9.64 21.32 -8.42
N LYS A 34 -9.67 22.03 -9.57
CA LYS A 34 -9.34 21.46 -10.87
C LYS A 34 -7.90 20.92 -10.92
N GLN A 35 -6.94 21.67 -10.38
CA GLN A 35 -5.54 21.24 -10.37
C GLN A 35 -5.34 19.95 -9.56
N ILE A 36 -5.94 19.85 -8.37
CA ILE A 36 -5.85 18.64 -7.54
C ILE A 36 -6.57 17.47 -8.20
N GLN A 37 -7.71 17.71 -8.85
CA GLN A 37 -8.42 16.68 -9.59
C GLN A 37 -7.52 16.09 -10.68
N GLU A 38 -6.94 16.93 -11.53
CA GLU A 38 -6.04 16.50 -12.61
C GLU A 38 -4.81 15.75 -12.07
N LEU A 39 -4.20 16.23 -10.98
CA LEU A 39 -3.07 15.56 -10.34
C LEU A 39 -3.45 14.19 -9.78
N THR A 40 -4.63 14.09 -9.15
CA THR A 40 -5.14 12.86 -8.55
C THR A 40 -5.44 11.80 -9.60
N GLU A 41 -6.09 12.20 -10.71
CA GLU A 41 -6.37 11.31 -11.84
C GLU A 41 -5.06 10.81 -12.48
N LYS A 42 -4.11 11.72 -12.76
CA LYS A 42 -2.81 11.36 -13.34
C LYS A 42 -2.00 10.46 -12.41
N LEU A 43 -1.97 10.74 -11.11
CA LEU A 43 -1.26 9.91 -10.14
C LEU A 43 -1.85 8.51 -10.06
N THR A 44 -3.19 8.39 -10.12
CA THR A 44 -3.88 7.10 -10.19
C THR A 44 -3.44 6.33 -11.43
N VAL A 45 -3.39 6.98 -12.60
CA VAL A 45 -2.95 6.36 -13.85
C VAL A 45 -1.50 5.89 -13.79
N CYS A 46 -0.59 6.76 -13.34
CA CYS A 46 0.83 6.42 -13.23
C CYS A 46 1.05 5.25 -12.27
N SER A 47 0.28 5.19 -11.17
CA SER A 47 0.40 4.13 -10.16
C SER A 47 0.07 2.75 -10.74
N TRP A 48 -1.04 2.58 -11.47
CA TRP A 48 -1.41 1.27 -12.01
C TRP A 48 -0.57 0.86 -13.23
N MET A 49 -0.12 1.83 -14.02
CA MET A 49 0.84 1.61 -15.11
C MET A 49 2.24 1.26 -14.59
N VAL A 50 2.50 1.48 -13.29
CA VAL A 50 3.82 1.39 -12.67
C VAL A 50 4.84 2.27 -13.39
N ASP A 51 4.38 3.44 -13.84
CA ASP A 51 5.24 4.47 -14.44
C ASP A 51 5.90 5.29 -13.31
N VAL A 52 6.79 4.63 -12.55
CA VAL A 52 7.43 5.18 -11.34
C VAL A 52 8.55 6.19 -11.64
N ASP A 53 8.96 6.27 -12.90
CA ASP A 53 9.94 7.23 -13.42
C ASP A 53 9.26 8.49 -13.96
N ASN A 54 7.92 8.49 -14.02
CA ASN A 54 7.16 9.66 -14.41
C ASN A 54 7.55 10.88 -13.56
N PRO A 55 7.81 12.07 -14.16
CA PRO A 55 8.14 13.27 -13.40
C PRO A 55 7.12 13.62 -12.31
N LEU A 56 5.86 13.20 -12.47
CA LEU A 56 4.82 13.37 -11.45
C LEU A 56 5.18 12.65 -10.14
N PHE A 57 5.72 11.42 -10.20
CA PHE A 57 6.10 10.67 -8.99
C PHE A 57 7.16 11.38 -8.17
N ASN A 58 8.16 11.97 -8.83
CA ASN A 58 9.28 12.61 -8.14
C ASN A 58 8.97 14.04 -7.69
N ARG A 59 7.97 14.71 -8.29
CA ARG A 59 7.60 16.09 -7.97
C ARG A 59 6.40 16.22 -7.04
N HIS A 60 5.45 15.29 -7.14
CA HIS A 60 4.14 15.42 -6.50
C HIS A 60 3.84 14.33 -5.48
N ILE A 61 4.82 13.50 -5.11
CA ILE A 61 4.68 12.53 -4.02
C ILE A 61 5.77 12.80 -2.99
N ALA A 62 5.37 12.87 -1.73
CA ALA A 62 6.30 13.12 -0.64
C ALA A 62 7.27 11.94 -0.45
N PRO A 63 8.55 12.17 -0.07
CA PRO A 63 9.46 11.09 0.25
C PRO A 63 8.96 10.17 1.38
N ASP A 64 8.25 10.73 2.36
CA ASP A 64 7.65 10.05 3.51
C ASP A 64 6.20 9.57 3.27
N PHE A 65 5.82 9.39 2.00
CA PHE A 65 4.48 9.01 1.57
C PHE A 65 3.90 7.82 2.36
N LYS A 66 2.64 7.96 2.77
CA LYS A 66 1.90 6.96 3.52
C LYS A 66 0.87 6.26 2.65
N PHE A 67 0.99 4.95 2.50
CA PHE A 67 0.03 4.16 1.74
C PHE A 67 -0.63 3.11 2.62
N HIS A 68 -1.96 3.18 2.73
CA HIS A 68 -2.75 2.30 3.60
C HIS A 68 -3.96 1.76 2.82
N LEU A 69 -3.95 0.47 2.52
CA LEU A 69 -5.12 -0.27 2.06
C LEU A 69 -5.58 -1.20 3.17
N SER A 70 -6.90 -1.35 3.33
CA SER A 70 -7.48 -2.21 4.37
C SER A 70 -6.96 -3.67 4.37
N ASN A 71 -6.44 -4.15 3.25
CA ASN A 71 -5.97 -5.52 3.02
C ASN A 71 -4.45 -5.61 2.78
N CYS A 72 -3.67 -4.56 3.05
CA CYS A 72 -2.22 -4.56 2.89
C CYS A 72 -1.54 -4.01 4.14
N ARG A 73 -0.27 -4.39 4.35
CA ARG A 73 0.54 -3.74 5.39
C ARG A 73 0.67 -2.24 5.08
N PRO A 74 0.63 -1.35 6.09
CA PRO A 74 0.98 0.04 5.90
C PRO A 74 2.38 0.22 5.30
N LEU A 75 2.50 1.12 4.32
CA LEU A 75 3.78 1.56 3.76
C LEU A 75 4.07 2.99 4.19
N ASN A 76 5.35 3.29 4.40
CA ASN A 76 5.78 4.50 5.09
C ASN A 76 6.75 5.39 4.29
N SER A 77 7.08 5.01 3.06
CA SER A 77 7.95 5.78 2.17
C SER A 77 7.53 5.63 0.71
N LEU A 78 7.97 6.58 -0.13
CA LEU A 78 7.83 6.50 -1.57
C LEU A 78 8.50 5.24 -2.16
N GLN A 79 9.65 4.83 -1.61
CA GLN A 79 10.37 3.66 -2.09
C GLN A 79 9.57 2.36 -1.86
N GLU A 80 9.03 2.19 -0.65
CA GLU A 80 8.16 1.04 -0.34
C GLU A 80 6.92 1.00 -1.26
N TYR A 81 6.36 2.18 -1.56
CA TYR A 81 5.21 2.27 -2.46
C TYR A 81 5.56 1.88 -3.90
N LYS A 82 6.70 2.32 -4.43
CA LYS A 82 7.20 1.91 -5.77
C LYS A 82 7.40 0.40 -5.85
N GLU A 83 8.03 -0.20 -4.84
CA GLU A 83 8.23 -1.66 -4.75
C GLU A 83 6.90 -2.41 -4.68
N HIS A 84 5.94 -1.90 -3.92
CA HIS A 84 4.59 -2.48 -3.85
C HIS A 84 3.90 -2.48 -5.21
N LEU A 85 3.89 -1.36 -5.93
CA LEU A 85 3.28 -1.27 -7.27
C LEU A 85 3.93 -2.24 -8.26
N ALA A 86 5.26 -2.34 -8.25
CA ALA A 86 6.00 -3.30 -9.07
C ALA A 86 5.62 -4.75 -8.75
N GLY A 87 5.55 -5.10 -7.45
CA GLY A 87 5.12 -6.43 -7.01
C GLY A 87 3.68 -6.77 -7.42
N VAL A 88 2.75 -5.82 -7.28
CA VAL A 88 1.35 -6.00 -7.73
C VAL A 88 1.30 -6.22 -9.24
N LYS A 89 2.01 -5.43 -10.05
CA LYS A 89 2.00 -5.58 -11.50
C LYS A 89 2.65 -6.88 -11.97
N ALA A 90 3.68 -7.36 -11.27
CA ALA A 90 4.27 -8.65 -11.54
C ALA A 90 3.31 -9.82 -11.23
N ALA A 91 2.56 -9.73 -10.13
CA ALA A 91 1.57 -10.75 -9.74
C ALA A 91 0.29 -10.70 -10.60
N PHE A 92 -0.10 -9.52 -11.07
CA PHE A 92 -1.32 -9.29 -11.83
C PHE A 92 -1.01 -8.47 -13.11
N PRO A 93 -0.37 -9.09 -14.13
CA PRO A 93 0.10 -8.37 -15.32
C PRO A 93 -1.04 -7.73 -16.13
N ASN A 94 -2.22 -8.35 -16.11
CA ASN A 94 -3.42 -7.86 -16.80
C ASN A 94 -4.18 -6.78 -16.01
N TRP A 95 -3.78 -6.49 -14.76
CA TRP A 95 -4.45 -5.50 -13.93
C TRP A 95 -4.52 -4.13 -14.62
N LYS A 96 -5.74 -3.58 -14.64
CA LYS A 96 -6.05 -2.23 -15.11
C LYS A 96 -6.87 -1.50 -14.06
N THR A 97 -6.74 -0.18 -14.07
CA THR A 97 -7.57 0.71 -13.25
C THR A 97 -8.21 1.77 -14.13
N GLN A 98 -9.52 1.92 -14.00
CA GLN A 98 -10.30 2.98 -14.62
C GLN A 98 -10.76 3.96 -13.53
N VAL A 99 -10.48 5.25 -13.71
CA VAL A 99 -11.07 6.30 -12.87
C VAL A 99 -12.52 6.50 -13.32
N LEU A 100 -13.47 6.33 -12.41
CA LEU A 100 -14.90 6.54 -12.66
C LEU A 100 -15.34 7.94 -12.25
N GLU A 101 -14.86 8.40 -11.09
CA GLU A 101 -15.17 9.71 -10.55
C GLU A 101 -14.01 10.23 -9.71
N CYS A 102 -13.75 11.53 -9.78
CA CYS A 102 -12.77 12.20 -8.94
C CYS A 102 -13.36 13.48 -8.34
N ASN A 103 -13.44 13.55 -7.01
CA ASN A 103 -13.95 14.69 -6.26
C ASN A 103 -12.85 15.31 -5.40
N VAL A 104 -12.86 16.62 -5.23
CA VAL A 104 -11.85 17.35 -4.44
C VAL A 104 -12.49 18.09 -3.28
N GLU A 105 -11.90 17.91 -2.10
CA GLU A 105 -12.26 18.64 -0.89
C GLU A 105 -11.07 19.51 -0.47
N LEU A 106 -11.18 20.83 -0.64
CA LEU A 106 -10.16 21.77 -0.17
C LEU A 106 -10.32 22.06 1.33
N GLN A 107 -9.19 22.12 2.03
CA GLN A 107 -9.08 22.30 3.48
C GLN A 107 -8.07 23.41 3.81
N ASP A 108 -8.06 23.88 5.06
CA ASP A 108 -7.06 24.81 5.62
C ASP A 108 -6.74 26.00 4.69
N LYS A 109 -7.77 26.72 4.26
CA LYS A 109 -7.65 27.88 3.35
C LYS A 109 -6.92 27.55 2.03
N MET A 110 -7.13 26.35 1.49
CA MET A 110 -6.52 25.82 0.26
C MET A 110 -5.03 25.44 0.39
N SER A 111 -4.53 25.24 1.61
CA SER A 111 -3.18 24.68 1.84
C SER A 111 -3.17 23.15 1.93
N LYS A 112 -4.34 22.53 2.09
CA LYS A 112 -4.53 21.08 2.10
C LYS A 112 -5.71 20.70 1.22
N ALA A 113 -5.72 19.47 0.73
CA ALA A 113 -6.86 18.92 0.02
C ALA A 113 -6.96 17.40 0.17
N LYS A 114 -8.16 16.86 -0.07
CA LYS A 114 -8.38 15.44 -0.29
C LYS A 114 -8.91 15.23 -1.70
N GLY A 115 -8.26 14.35 -2.46
CA GLY A 115 -8.75 13.84 -3.74
C GLY A 115 -9.41 12.49 -3.51
N TRP A 116 -10.73 12.44 -3.66
CA TRP A 116 -11.53 11.24 -3.55
C TRP A 116 -11.70 10.63 -4.94
N VAL A 117 -11.30 9.38 -5.12
CA VAL A 117 -11.36 8.70 -6.41
C VAL A 117 -12.19 7.45 -6.29
N LEU A 118 -13.31 7.39 -7.00
CA LEU A 118 -13.98 6.13 -7.30
C LEU A 118 -13.31 5.54 -8.53
N MET A 119 -12.83 4.31 -8.42
CA MET A 119 -12.16 3.61 -9.50
C MET A 119 -12.66 2.19 -9.63
N ARG A 120 -12.53 1.64 -10.84
CA ARG A 120 -12.77 0.23 -11.15
C ARG A 120 -11.45 -0.46 -11.42
N HIS A 121 -11.16 -1.51 -10.67
CA HIS A 121 -10.08 -2.43 -10.98
C HIS A 121 -10.63 -3.59 -11.83
N ILE A 122 -9.84 -3.98 -12.82
CA ILE A 122 -10.11 -5.10 -13.73
C ILE A 122 -8.89 -6.02 -13.65
N ASP A 123 -9.11 -7.33 -13.57
CA ASP A 123 -8.06 -8.36 -13.45
C ASP A 123 -7.17 -8.21 -12.21
N TYR A 124 -7.78 -7.77 -11.11
CA TYR A 124 -7.13 -7.76 -9.80
C TYR A 124 -8.13 -8.21 -8.74
N PRO A 125 -8.27 -9.53 -8.45
CA PRO A 125 -7.58 -10.66 -9.09
C PRO A 125 -8.03 -10.95 -10.52
N GLU A 126 -7.32 -11.83 -11.23
CA GLU A 126 -7.65 -12.22 -12.60
C GLU A 126 -9.13 -12.61 -12.76
N GLY A 127 -9.77 -12.12 -13.83
CA GLY A 127 -11.19 -12.35 -14.11
C GLY A 127 -12.16 -11.61 -13.18
N CYS A 128 -11.68 -10.83 -12.21
CA CYS A 128 -12.51 -10.04 -11.32
C CYS A 128 -12.54 -8.57 -11.73
N GLU A 129 -13.73 -7.98 -11.65
CA GLU A 129 -13.92 -6.53 -11.65
C GLU A 129 -14.45 -6.09 -10.30
N ARG A 130 -13.88 -5.01 -9.76
CA ARG A 130 -14.37 -4.42 -8.52
C ARG A 130 -14.20 -2.91 -8.51
N GLU A 131 -15.10 -2.24 -7.82
CA GLU A 131 -14.96 -0.83 -7.53
C GLU A 131 -14.22 -0.65 -6.20
N ALA A 132 -13.53 0.48 -6.06
CA ALA A 132 -12.80 0.85 -4.87
C ALA A 132 -12.80 2.37 -4.73
N LEU A 133 -12.82 2.82 -3.48
CA LEU A 133 -12.75 4.23 -3.14
C LEU A 133 -11.36 4.53 -2.57
N ASN A 134 -10.65 5.47 -3.20
CA ASN A 134 -9.37 5.96 -2.73
C ASN A 134 -9.47 7.41 -2.26
N ILE A 135 -8.60 7.75 -1.33
CA ILE A 135 -8.39 9.11 -0.84
C ILE A 135 -6.91 9.42 -0.96
N PHE A 136 -6.59 10.46 -1.72
CA PHE A 136 -5.26 11.06 -1.79
C PHE A 136 -5.23 12.31 -0.91
N THR A 137 -4.25 12.40 -0.01
CA THR A 137 -4.09 13.56 0.86
C THR A 137 -2.99 14.48 0.32
N TRP A 138 -3.37 15.71 0.00
CA TRP A 138 -2.51 16.71 -0.63
C TRP A 138 -2.21 17.85 0.33
N LYS A 139 -1.00 18.39 0.25
CA LYS A 139 -0.56 19.58 0.98
C LYS A 139 0.25 20.47 0.03
N ARG A 140 0.15 21.79 0.21
CA ARG A 140 1.11 22.72 -0.42
C ARG A 140 2.43 22.70 0.34
N ASP A 141 3.53 22.62 -0.38
CA ASP A 141 4.86 22.82 0.17
C ASP A 141 5.23 24.31 0.23
N GLU A 142 6.49 24.59 0.60
CA GLU A 142 7.03 25.95 0.72
C GLU A 142 7.15 26.67 -0.64
N GLU A 143 7.18 25.92 -1.74
CA GLU A 143 7.24 26.44 -3.11
C GLU A 143 5.85 26.60 -3.74
N ASP A 144 4.79 26.50 -2.94
CA ASP A 144 3.39 26.56 -3.38
C ASP A 144 3.02 25.44 -4.38
N MET A 145 3.71 24.30 -4.31
CA MET A 145 3.41 23.10 -5.09
C MET A 145 2.58 22.11 -4.31
N TRP A 146 1.65 21.44 -4.99
CA TRP A 146 0.87 20.37 -4.39
C TRP A 146 1.66 19.07 -4.33
N VAL A 147 1.85 18.56 -3.13
CA VAL A 147 2.52 17.29 -2.84
C VAL A 147 1.54 16.34 -2.18
N CYS A 148 1.47 15.12 -2.69
CA CYS A 148 0.66 14.04 -2.14
C CYS A 148 1.45 13.36 -1.02
N HIS A 149 0.92 13.42 0.20
CA HIS A 149 1.53 12.82 1.40
C HIS A 149 1.00 11.43 1.70
N GLY A 150 -0.13 11.05 1.12
CA GLY A 150 -0.67 9.73 1.37
C GLY A 150 -1.81 9.32 0.48
N HIS A 151 -2.05 8.01 0.50
CA HIS A 151 -3.08 7.33 -0.25
C HIS A 151 -3.71 6.27 0.67
N PHE A 152 -5.01 6.43 0.91
CA PHE A 152 -5.83 5.53 1.70
C PHE A 152 -6.86 4.90 0.77
N GLY A 153 -7.05 3.58 0.83
CA GLY A 153 -8.00 2.90 -0.06
C GLY A 153 -8.91 1.91 0.65
N PHE A 154 -10.16 1.94 0.22
CA PHE A 154 -11.24 1.06 0.64
C PHE A 154 -11.62 0.20 -0.57
N PRO A 155 -11.24 -1.09 -0.60
CA PRO A 155 -11.70 -2.00 -1.62
C PRO A 155 -13.22 -2.16 -1.48
N GLY A 156 -13.95 -2.16 -2.60
CA GLY A 156 -15.35 -2.58 -2.61
C GLY A 156 -15.51 -4.07 -2.28
N VAL A 157 -16.71 -4.45 -1.88
CA VAL A 157 -17.09 -5.86 -1.62
C VAL A 157 -16.95 -6.65 -2.94
N ALA A 158 -16.37 -7.84 -3.04
CA ALA A 158 -16.02 -8.84 -2.04
C ALA A 158 -14.53 -9.26 -2.07
N PRO A 159 -13.97 -9.70 -0.92
CA PRO A 159 -12.84 -10.62 -0.93
C PRO A 159 -13.37 -11.99 -1.36
N LEU A 160 -13.26 -12.34 -2.64
CA LEU A 160 -13.08 -13.75 -2.98
C LEU A 160 -11.74 -14.17 -2.34
N PRO A 161 -11.64 -15.36 -1.73
CA PRO A 161 -10.42 -15.77 -1.06
C PRO A 161 -9.27 -15.69 -2.07
N LEU A 162 -8.35 -14.76 -1.84
CA LEU A 162 -7.06 -14.78 -2.52
C LEU A 162 -6.41 -16.09 -2.11
N PRO A 163 -6.01 -16.98 -3.03
CA PRO A 163 -5.10 -18.05 -2.68
C PRO A 163 -3.76 -17.41 -2.31
N LEU A 164 -3.63 -17.02 -1.05
CA LEU A 164 -2.37 -16.77 -0.38
C LEU A 164 -1.96 -18.07 0.32
N GLU A 165 -1.97 -19.19 -0.39
CA GLU A 165 -1.06 -20.26 -0.04
C GLU A 165 0.15 -20.11 -0.94
N ALA A 166 1.30 -19.90 -0.30
CA ALA A 166 2.58 -20.03 -0.97
C ALA A 166 2.57 -21.37 -1.70
N ALA A 167 2.81 -21.37 -3.00
CA ALA A 167 3.27 -22.57 -3.65
C ALA A 167 4.59 -22.94 -2.96
N SER A 168 4.54 -23.83 -1.97
CA SER A 168 5.73 -24.48 -1.46
C SER A 168 6.40 -25.16 -2.64
N PRO A 169 7.67 -24.85 -2.95
CA PRO A 169 8.37 -25.60 -3.97
C PRO A 169 8.59 -27.03 -3.46
N HIS A 170 8.29 -27.99 -4.31
CA HIS A 170 8.71 -29.39 -4.35
C HIS A 170 9.66 -29.87 -3.23
N GLU A 171 9.32 -31.01 -2.63
CA GLU A 171 10.30 -32.09 -2.49
C GLU A 171 9.65 -33.44 -2.83
N ASP A 172 9.85 -33.87 -4.08
CA ASP A 172 9.85 -35.29 -4.44
C ASP A 172 11.12 -35.91 -3.84
N TRP A 173 11.01 -36.48 -2.64
CA TRP A 173 12.01 -37.41 -2.15
C TRP A 173 11.68 -38.82 -2.67
N HIS A 174 12.20 -39.12 -3.85
CA HIS A 174 12.67 -40.47 -4.13
C HIS A 174 13.73 -40.85 -3.09
N ASN A 175 13.52 -41.93 -2.33
CA ASN A 175 14.54 -42.97 -2.27
C ASN A 175 13.98 -44.34 -1.81
N PRO A 176 14.59 -45.44 -2.28
CA PRO A 176 14.06 -46.78 -2.31
C PRO A 176 14.32 -47.53 -1.00
N SER A 177 13.54 -48.57 -0.76
CA SER A 177 13.97 -49.64 0.15
C SER A 177 13.75 -50.96 -0.55
N ALA A 178 14.84 -51.43 -1.14
CA ALA A 178 15.01 -52.77 -1.61
C ALA A 178 14.94 -53.75 -0.43
N SER A 179 14.12 -54.78 -0.61
CA SER A 179 14.39 -56.18 -0.24
C SER A 179 15.45 -56.44 0.84
N GLN A 180 14.99 -56.90 2.00
CA GLN A 180 15.68 -57.96 2.73
C GLN A 180 14.70 -59.11 2.99
N SER A 181 14.92 -60.17 2.24
CA SER A 181 14.50 -61.54 2.54
C SER A 181 15.17 -62.00 3.83
N SER A 182 14.40 -62.47 4.80
CA SER A 182 14.88 -63.35 5.85
C SER A 182 13.80 -64.37 6.17
N SER A 183 14.05 -65.58 5.70
CA SER A 183 13.38 -66.84 5.99
C SER A 183 13.24 -67.10 7.50
N TYR A 184 12.06 -67.50 7.94
CA TYR A 184 11.87 -68.50 9.00
C TYR A 184 10.57 -69.25 8.71
N GLU A 185 10.73 -70.49 8.25
CA GLU A 185 9.70 -71.53 8.22
C GLU A 185 9.59 -72.20 9.60
N ASP A 186 8.43 -72.83 9.79
CA ASP A 186 8.10 -73.87 10.76
C ASP A 186 8.04 -73.54 12.25
N SER A 187 6.79 -73.46 12.75
CA SER A 187 6.40 -74.16 13.97
C SER A 187 4.90 -74.48 13.92
N ASP A 188 4.63 -75.78 13.81
CA ASP A 188 3.32 -76.44 13.85
C ASP A 188 2.52 -76.16 15.15
N PRO A 189 1.18 -76.30 15.13
CA PRO A 189 0.30 -75.99 16.24
C PRO A 189 -0.01 -77.22 17.11
N SER A 190 0.00 -77.10 18.43
CA SER A 190 -0.61 -78.10 19.30
C SER A 190 -0.91 -77.59 20.72
N SER A 191 -2.19 -77.27 20.92
CA SER A 191 -3.04 -77.78 22.01
C SER A 191 -2.69 -77.46 23.47
N THR A 192 -3.55 -76.63 24.09
CA THR A 192 -3.99 -76.78 25.50
C THR A 192 -5.43 -77.33 25.47
N PRO A 193 -5.88 -78.10 26.47
CA PRO A 193 -6.45 -77.45 27.65
C PRO A 193 -6.27 -78.18 29.02
N HIS A 194 -6.35 -77.35 30.05
CA HIS A 194 -6.95 -77.51 31.38
C HIS A 194 -6.86 -78.80 32.22
N SER A 195 -6.50 -78.53 33.47
CA SER A 195 -6.57 -79.31 34.72
C SER A 195 -8.00 -79.60 35.19
N ASP A 196 -8.20 -80.75 35.86
CA ASP A 196 -8.90 -80.94 37.15
C ASP A 196 -8.78 -82.43 37.55
N SER A 197 -8.13 -82.81 38.65
CA SER A 197 -8.56 -82.78 40.07
C SER A 197 -9.59 -83.87 40.45
N THR A 198 -9.16 -84.89 41.22
CA THR A 198 -9.68 -85.30 42.56
C THR A 198 -9.69 -86.81 42.88
N HIS A 199 -9.31 -87.07 44.13
CA HIS A 199 -9.82 -88.06 45.11
C HIS A 199 -9.23 -89.48 45.30
N ALA A 200 -8.78 -89.66 46.56
CA ALA A 200 -9.06 -90.75 47.51
C ALA A 200 -8.36 -92.11 47.33
N SER A 201 -7.36 -92.38 48.19
CA SER A 201 -7.41 -93.28 49.37
C SER A 201 -6.02 -93.78 49.74
#